data_AF-A0A8S2ZDI8-F1
#
_entry.id   AF-A0A8S2ZDI8-F1
#
_cell.length_a   1.000
_cell.length_b   1.000
_cell.length_c   1.000
_cell.angle_alpha   90.00
_cell.angle_beta   90.00
_cell.angle_gamma   90.00
#
_symmetry.space_group_name_H-M   'P 1'
#
loop_
_entity.id
_entity.type
_entity.pdbx_description
1 polymer ?
#
loop_
_entity_poly.entity_id
_entity_poly.type
_entity_poly.pdbx_seq_one_letter_code
_entity_poly.pdbx_strand_id
1 'polypeptide(L)'
;INSQADTRDDSTPSHEQERVEDDNATSKHNNAKKEVKKGGSSASKHHESGVSAITYSKDEPDLLEFLWKETAKEKLFNRLLGCAYGQALGDAYGLSTEFETRQNVDYNYPDRSKLIPFPDYVLTGHSRRWTRGDWTDDTDQWILILETLTETHNDEPNEVVFAKKLKNWIRNGYPMLGDHGGMGLGANVSQVVHSEGYLLDPLRASEAVWERGNRQAAPNGAVMRCSASAFVHYKDREKVISTTMLLCKTTHFDPRCIASCLAVCLAITDLLNENFDQNDIESLINRVLQETIGILGDSFSQEHRELFLWHTDKERTLEDLNLDEPRSIGYTYKCLGSGFYGLRSTRSFEDTLHDLIRYGGDADTNGAVCGTMYGARYGYKALPYPWLRATPFKKWFDNKLIQCLEQMQLI
;
A
#
# COMPACT_ATOMS: atom_id res chain seq x y z
N ILE A 1 -25.86 62.30 20.40
CA ILE A 1 -25.86 63.32 21.47
C ILE A 1 -26.76 62.79 22.59
N ASN A 2 -26.18 62.40 23.74
CA ASN A 2 -26.81 62.11 25.07
C ASN A 2 -27.95 61.05 25.11
N SER A 3 -28.34 60.37 26.19
CA SER A 3 -27.83 60.05 27.57
C SER A 3 -28.87 59.10 28.21
N GLN A 4 -28.64 58.18 29.17
CA GLN A 4 -27.46 57.70 29.92
C GLN A 4 -27.78 56.25 30.40
N ALA A 5 -26.82 55.32 30.46
CA ALA A 5 -26.16 54.81 31.67
C ALA A 5 -27.07 54.33 32.83
N ASP A 6 -27.04 53.04 33.13
CA ASP A 6 -27.08 52.51 34.51
C ASP A 6 -26.34 51.16 34.61
N THR A 7 -25.87 50.80 35.81
CA THR A 7 -24.82 49.77 36.04
C THR A 7 -25.15 48.77 37.15
N ARG A 8 -24.75 47.50 36.96
CA ARG A 8 -24.40 46.42 37.94
C ARG A 8 -24.01 45.19 37.09
N ASP A 9 -22.79 44.69 37.07
CA ASP A 9 -21.93 44.18 38.16
C ASP A 9 -22.46 42.86 38.76
N ASP A 10 -21.91 41.73 38.30
CA ASP A 10 -21.75 40.52 39.11
C ASP A 10 -20.56 39.69 38.60
N SER A 11 -20.00 38.87 39.49
CA SER A 11 -18.58 38.50 39.52
C SER A 11 -18.26 37.10 39.02
N THR A 12 -17.03 36.90 38.51
CA THR A 12 -16.50 35.59 38.08
C THR A 12 -15.21 35.27 38.84
N PRO A 13 -15.09 34.14 39.56
CA PRO A 13 -13.84 33.77 40.23
C PRO A 13 -12.87 33.09 39.25
N SER A 14 -11.67 33.63 39.13
CA SER A 14 -10.52 32.98 38.51
C SER A 14 -9.87 31.98 39.48
N HIS A 15 -9.63 30.74 39.06
CA HIS A 15 -8.79 29.82 39.80
C HIS A 15 -7.31 30.05 39.45
N GLU A 16 -6.54 30.58 40.40
CA GLU A 16 -5.08 30.66 40.32
C GLU A 16 -4.44 29.28 40.51
N GLN A 17 -3.30 29.07 39.84
CA GLN A 17 -2.43 27.91 40.06
C GLN A 17 -1.35 28.29 41.08
N GLU A 18 -1.41 27.72 42.29
CA GLU A 18 -0.34 27.90 43.28
C GLU A 18 0.93 27.16 42.86
N ARG A 19 2.07 27.87 42.94
CA ARG A 19 3.41 27.30 42.88
C ARG A 19 3.81 26.80 44.26
N VAL A 20 4.56 25.69 44.31
CA VAL A 20 5.35 25.31 45.50
C VAL A 20 6.76 24.92 45.06
N GLU A 21 7.65 25.90 45.14
CA GLU A 21 9.06 25.74 45.52
C GLU A 21 9.12 26.14 47.01
N ASP A 22 10.04 25.73 47.87
CA ASP A 22 11.25 24.91 47.77
C ASP A 22 11.51 24.35 49.19
N ASP A 23 12.35 23.31 49.37
CA ASP A 23 13.24 23.30 50.55
C ASP A 23 14.38 22.27 50.47
N ASN A 24 15.58 22.75 50.78
CA ASN A 24 16.83 21.98 50.72
C ASN A 24 17.19 21.37 52.08
N ALA A 25 17.64 20.11 52.10
CA ALA A 25 18.38 19.55 53.23
C ALA A 25 19.65 18.82 52.77
N THR A 26 20.80 19.26 53.27
CA THR A 26 22.14 18.80 52.84
C THR A 26 22.66 17.63 53.67
N SER A 27 23.33 16.65 53.03
CA SER A 27 24.21 15.72 53.72
C SER A 27 25.45 15.36 52.91
N LYS A 28 26.60 15.39 53.57
CA LYS A 28 27.96 15.50 52.99
C LYS A 28 28.52 14.18 52.46
N HIS A 29 29.36 14.34 51.42
CA HIS A 29 30.53 13.55 51.04
C HIS A 29 30.80 12.18 51.71
N ASN A 30 31.16 11.21 50.86
CA ASN A 30 32.48 10.58 50.99
C ASN A 30 33.09 10.26 49.62
N ASN A 31 34.37 10.61 49.45
CA ASN A 31 35.10 10.55 48.18
C ASN A 31 36.17 9.45 48.28
N ALA A 32 36.10 8.41 47.44
CA ALA A 32 37.10 7.35 47.41
C ALA A 32 37.56 7.08 45.96
N LYS A 33 38.74 7.60 45.62
CA LYS A 33 39.40 7.34 44.33
C LYS A 33 39.74 5.84 44.22
N LYS A 34 39.45 5.23 43.06
CA LYS A 34 40.23 4.08 42.56
C LYS A 34 40.53 4.25 41.08
N GLU A 35 41.78 3.95 40.73
CA GLU A 35 42.35 4.21 39.41
C GLU A 35 41.88 3.17 38.39
N VAL A 36 41.66 3.61 37.15
CA VAL A 36 41.38 2.71 36.02
C VAL A 36 42.70 2.39 35.30
N LYS A 37 43.12 1.12 35.34
CA LYS A 37 44.11 0.57 34.40
C LYS A 37 43.70 -0.81 33.88
N LYS A 38 43.38 -0.83 32.59
CA LYS A 38 43.49 -1.92 31.59
C LYS A 38 43.36 -3.37 32.08
N GLY A 39 42.32 -4.06 31.61
CA GLY A 39 42.29 -5.51 31.49
C GLY A 39 40.99 -6.03 30.85
N GLY A 40 41.11 -6.99 29.94
CA GLY A 40 39.98 -7.85 29.50
C GLY A 40 39.15 -7.33 28.33
N SER A 41 39.42 -7.86 27.14
CA SER A 41 38.43 -7.88 26.05
C SER A 41 37.29 -8.83 26.41
N SER A 42 36.04 -8.36 26.33
CA SER A 42 34.89 -9.22 26.10
C SER A 42 34.00 -8.56 25.06
N ALA A 43 34.13 -8.97 23.80
CA ALA A 43 33.22 -8.56 22.75
C ALA A 43 31.79 -8.97 23.14
N SER A 44 30.90 -7.99 23.27
CA SER A 44 29.46 -8.24 23.34
C SER A 44 29.04 -8.91 22.04
N LYS A 45 28.70 -10.20 22.10
CA LYS A 45 28.06 -10.89 20.98
C LYS A 45 26.72 -10.21 20.72
N HIS A 46 26.69 -9.32 19.73
CA HIS A 46 25.44 -9.02 19.06
C HIS A 46 24.94 -10.34 18.46
N HIS A 47 23.72 -10.73 18.86
CA HIS A 47 23.02 -11.78 18.15
C HIS A 47 22.55 -11.18 16.83
N GLU A 48 23.38 -11.29 15.80
CA GLU A 48 22.88 -11.28 14.43
C GLU A 48 21.98 -12.52 14.28
N SER A 49 20.66 -12.31 14.39
CA SER A 49 19.67 -13.27 13.92
C SER A 49 19.70 -13.25 12.40
N GLY A 50 20.72 -13.91 11.84
CA GLY A 50 20.96 -13.98 10.40
C GLY A 50 19.89 -14.78 9.67
N VAL A 51 18.75 -14.15 9.40
CA VAL A 51 17.92 -14.50 8.24
C VAL A 51 18.70 -14.02 7.03
N SER A 52 19.42 -14.94 6.37
CA SER A 52 20.05 -14.61 5.09
C SER A 52 18.95 -14.21 4.10
N ALA A 53 19.03 -13.01 3.53
CA ALA A 53 18.05 -12.50 2.57
C ALA A 53 17.73 -13.58 1.51
N ILE A 54 16.45 -13.95 1.41
CA ILE A 54 15.96 -15.07 0.59
C ILE A 54 15.89 -14.61 -0.88
N THR A 55 17.07 -14.33 -1.41
CA THR A 55 17.36 -13.89 -2.77
C THR A 55 18.04 -15.00 -3.56
N TYR A 56 17.96 -14.90 -4.89
CA TYR A 56 18.77 -15.72 -5.78
C TYR A 56 20.22 -15.31 -5.69
N SER A 57 21.12 -16.30 -5.57
CA SER A 57 22.56 -16.01 -5.70
C SER A 57 22.86 -15.40 -7.08
N LYS A 58 24.00 -14.72 -7.25
CA LYS A 58 24.32 -14.03 -8.52
C LYS A 58 24.14 -14.92 -9.76
N ASP A 59 24.51 -16.19 -9.63
CA ASP A 59 24.54 -17.18 -10.71
C ASP A 59 23.34 -18.15 -10.70
N GLU A 60 22.39 -17.98 -9.77
CA GLU A 60 21.18 -18.81 -9.71
C GLU A 60 20.13 -18.28 -10.70
N PRO A 61 19.57 -19.14 -11.59
CA PRO A 61 18.59 -18.72 -12.57
C PRO A 61 17.28 -18.30 -11.90
N ASP A 62 16.64 -17.28 -12.45
CA ASP A 62 15.32 -16.84 -12.01
C ASP A 62 14.28 -17.91 -12.37
N LEU A 63 13.68 -18.54 -11.36
CA LEU A 63 12.81 -19.70 -11.55
C LEU A 63 11.55 -19.34 -12.36
N LEU A 64 11.04 -18.11 -12.20
CA LEU A 64 9.93 -17.62 -13.00
C LEU A 64 10.34 -17.34 -14.45
N GLU A 65 11.57 -16.85 -14.70
CA GLU A 65 12.10 -16.67 -16.06
C GLU A 65 12.40 -18.01 -16.77
N PHE A 66 12.52 -19.11 -16.02
CA PHE A 66 12.55 -20.46 -16.57
C PHE A 66 11.13 -20.95 -16.91
N LEU A 67 10.21 -20.97 -15.93
CA LEU A 67 8.81 -21.38 -16.13
C LEU A 67 8.11 -20.60 -17.25
N TRP A 68 8.46 -19.32 -17.37
CA TRP A 68 8.15 -18.45 -18.50
C TRP A 68 8.36 -19.07 -19.87
N LYS A 69 9.56 -19.62 -20.12
CA LYS A 69 10.02 -19.97 -21.48
C LYS A 69 9.38 -21.26 -21.97
N GLU A 70 8.89 -22.07 -21.04
CA GLU A 70 8.23 -23.33 -21.32
C GLU A 70 6.70 -23.20 -21.41
N THR A 71 6.08 -22.08 -21.01
CA THR A 71 4.62 -21.91 -21.09
C THR A 71 4.12 -21.42 -22.46
N ALA A 72 3.11 -22.12 -22.98
CA ALA A 72 2.42 -21.73 -24.22
C ALA A 72 1.61 -20.42 -24.10
N LYS A 73 1.45 -19.87 -22.89
CA LYS A 73 0.70 -18.63 -22.59
C LYS A 73 1.62 -17.45 -22.25
N GLU A 74 2.75 -17.35 -22.95
CA GLU A 74 3.80 -16.36 -22.71
C GLU A 74 3.27 -14.92 -22.47
N LYS A 75 2.35 -14.44 -23.33
CA LYS A 75 1.80 -13.07 -23.24
C LYS A 75 1.01 -12.83 -21.95
N LEU A 76 0.18 -13.78 -21.53
CA LEU A 76 -0.58 -13.72 -20.28
C LEU A 76 0.37 -13.75 -19.08
N PHE A 77 1.35 -14.66 -19.09
CA PHE A 77 2.35 -14.77 -18.03
C PHE A 77 3.13 -13.44 -17.87
N ASN A 78 3.35 -12.67 -18.96
CA ASN A 78 3.93 -11.31 -18.89
C ASN A 78 3.16 -10.42 -17.96
N ARG A 79 1.85 -10.38 -18.17
CA ARG A 79 0.97 -9.40 -17.54
C ARG A 79 0.61 -9.81 -16.13
N LEU A 80 0.52 -11.11 -15.84
CA LEU A 80 0.42 -11.63 -14.47
C LEU A 80 1.68 -11.32 -13.67
N LEU A 81 2.87 -11.73 -14.14
CA LEU A 81 4.11 -11.43 -13.43
C LEU A 81 4.40 -9.93 -13.37
N GLY A 82 4.02 -9.18 -14.40
CA GLY A 82 4.10 -7.72 -14.41
C GLY A 82 3.18 -7.09 -13.37
N CYS A 83 1.94 -7.57 -13.21
CA CYS A 83 1.00 -7.14 -12.18
C CYS A 83 1.58 -7.38 -10.76
N ALA A 84 2.11 -8.59 -10.51
CA ALA A 84 2.68 -8.99 -9.22
C ALA A 84 3.99 -8.27 -8.86
N TYR A 85 4.91 -8.12 -9.80
CA TYR A 85 6.18 -7.43 -9.55
C TYR A 85 6.06 -5.91 -9.66
N GLY A 86 5.13 -5.41 -10.48
CA GLY A 86 4.81 -3.99 -10.52
C GLY A 86 4.22 -3.50 -9.20
N GLN A 87 3.37 -4.31 -8.56
CA GLN A 87 2.93 -4.12 -7.17
C GLN A 87 4.14 -4.01 -6.23
N ALA A 88 4.94 -5.07 -6.13
CA ALA A 88 6.05 -5.17 -5.17
C ALA A 88 7.16 -4.13 -5.36
N LEU A 89 7.50 -3.79 -6.61
CA LEU A 89 8.50 -2.76 -6.90
C LEU A 89 7.96 -1.34 -6.74
N GLY A 90 6.67 -1.12 -7.01
CA GLY A 90 6.01 0.18 -6.84
C GLY A 90 5.93 0.59 -5.38
N ASP A 91 5.47 -0.34 -4.56
CA ASP A 91 5.50 -0.33 -3.09
C ASP A 91 6.92 -0.02 -2.57
N ALA A 92 7.88 -0.91 -2.82
CA ALA A 92 9.25 -0.83 -2.29
C ALA A 92 10.01 0.45 -2.71
N TYR A 93 9.68 1.03 -3.87
CA TYR A 93 10.27 2.28 -4.33
C TYR A 93 9.55 3.51 -3.75
N GLY A 94 8.23 3.47 -3.60
CA GLY A 94 7.45 4.55 -2.97
C GLY A 94 7.80 4.76 -1.50
N LEU A 95 8.23 3.71 -0.80
CA LEU A 95 8.82 3.78 0.55
C LEU A 95 10.02 4.76 0.66
N SER A 96 10.64 5.17 -0.46
CA SER A 96 11.69 6.19 -0.48
C SER A 96 11.22 7.63 -0.23
N THR A 97 9.91 7.90 -0.34
CA THR A 97 9.29 9.23 -0.17
C THR A 97 7.98 9.21 0.62
N GLU A 98 7.59 8.05 1.17
CA GLU A 98 6.39 7.89 1.98
C GLU A 98 6.39 8.83 3.20
N PHE A 99 5.24 9.50 3.41
CA PHE A 99 4.93 10.53 4.40
C PHE A 99 5.83 11.78 4.35
N GLU A 100 6.72 11.90 3.37
CA GLU A 100 7.44 13.14 3.10
C GLU A 100 6.56 14.11 2.30
N THR A 101 6.71 15.41 2.56
CA THR A 101 6.16 16.44 1.67
C THR A 101 7.02 16.55 0.42
N ARG A 102 6.46 17.02 -0.69
CA ARG A 102 7.19 17.30 -1.92
C ARG A 102 8.39 18.23 -1.70
N GLN A 103 8.28 19.16 -0.75
CA GLN A 103 9.40 20.03 -0.34
C GLN A 103 10.55 19.24 0.29
N ASN A 104 10.28 18.27 1.16
CA ASN A 104 11.30 17.40 1.75
C ASN A 104 11.90 16.46 0.69
N VAL A 105 11.07 15.93 -0.22
CA VAL A 105 11.52 15.10 -1.34
C VAL A 105 12.46 15.89 -2.26
N ASP A 106 12.11 17.12 -2.63
CA ASP A 106 12.99 18.01 -3.41
C ASP A 106 14.27 18.40 -2.65
N TYR A 107 14.23 18.54 -1.33
CA TYR A 107 15.42 18.79 -0.51
C TYR A 107 16.39 17.59 -0.50
N ASN A 108 15.85 16.37 -0.37
CA ASN A 108 16.64 15.13 -0.37
C ASN A 108 17.15 14.75 -1.77
N TYR A 109 16.38 15.08 -2.82
CA TYR A 109 16.67 14.70 -4.21
C TYR A 109 16.56 15.91 -5.17
N PRO A 110 17.43 16.94 -5.05
CA PRO A 110 17.26 18.23 -5.73
C PRO A 110 17.36 18.17 -7.26
N ASP A 111 18.04 17.17 -7.81
CA ASP A 111 18.14 16.98 -9.25
C ASP A 111 16.99 16.12 -9.76
N ARG A 112 15.91 16.78 -10.19
CA ARG A 112 14.72 16.12 -10.77
C ARG A 112 15.00 15.31 -12.05
N SER A 113 16.16 15.46 -12.68
CA SER A 113 16.53 14.69 -13.89
C SER A 113 17.15 13.34 -13.58
N LYS A 114 17.45 13.05 -12.32
CA LYS A 114 18.00 11.77 -11.86
C LYS A 114 16.94 11.00 -11.08
N LEU A 115 16.78 9.72 -11.41
CA LEU A 115 16.00 8.77 -10.65
C LEU A 115 16.41 8.78 -9.17
N ILE A 116 15.46 8.60 -8.27
CA ILE A 116 15.76 8.31 -6.87
C ILE A 116 16.48 6.94 -6.85
N PRO A 117 17.61 6.77 -6.15
CA PRO A 117 18.33 5.50 -6.17
C PRO A 117 17.50 4.37 -5.56
N PHE A 118 17.41 3.22 -6.24
CA PHE A 118 16.81 2.01 -5.69
C PHE A 118 17.85 0.88 -5.68
N PRO A 119 18.03 0.15 -4.56
CA PRO A 119 17.34 0.28 -3.27
C PRO A 119 17.99 1.32 -2.32
N ASP A 120 19.00 2.06 -2.80
CA ASP A 120 19.89 2.92 -2.00
C ASP A 120 19.40 4.36 -1.80
N TYR A 121 18.08 4.56 -1.69
CA TYR A 121 17.44 5.87 -1.42
C TYR A 121 17.82 6.46 -0.04
N VAL A 122 17.53 7.74 0.20
CA VAL A 122 17.71 8.35 1.53
C VAL A 122 16.67 7.77 2.49
N LEU A 123 17.12 7.21 3.62
CA LEU A 123 16.21 6.67 4.64
C LEU A 123 15.55 7.79 5.44
N THR A 124 14.24 7.74 5.57
CA THR A 124 13.44 8.67 6.39
C THR A 124 13.28 8.11 7.81
N GLY A 125 12.64 8.89 8.68
CA GLY A 125 12.23 8.38 10.01
C GLY A 125 11.26 7.20 9.93
N HIS A 126 10.51 7.12 8.83
CA HIS A 126 9.54 6.07 8.50
C HIS A 126 10.21 4.85 7.85
N SER A 127 10.93 5.04 6.74
CA SER A 127 11.35 3.93 5.86
C SER A 127 12.51 3.09 6.41
N ARG A 128 13.27 3.63 7.36
CA ARG A 128 14.30 2.90 8.14
C ARG A 128 13.80 1.70 8.95
N ARG A 129 12.49 1.41 8.95
CA ARG A 129 11.90 0.25 9.64
C ARG A 129 12.03 -1.05 8.84
N TRP A 130 12.18 -0.96 7.52
CA TRP A 130 12.34 -2.09 6.61
C TRP A 130 13.77 -2.28 6.12
N THR A 131 14.02 -3.41 5.46
CA THR A 131 15.23 -3.60 4.65
C THR A 131 15.17 -2.72 3.40
N ARG A 132 16.31 -2.32 2.86
CA ARG A 132 16.35 -1.56 1.60
C ARG A 132 15.82 -2.39 0.43
N GLY A 133 14.87 -1.83 -0.33
CA GLY A 133 14.26 -2.51 -1.49
C GLY A 133 13.22 -3.56 -1.14
N ASP A 134 12.82 -3.61 0.13
CA ASP A 134 11.74 -4.38 0.70
C ASP A 134 10.39 -3.68 0.53
N TRP A 135 9.29 -4.41 0.69
CA TRP A 135 7.92 -3.91 0.50
C TRP A 135 7.16 -3.72 1.84
N THR A 136 6.04 -3.00 1.82
CA THR A 136 5.23 -2.62 2.99
C THR A 136 3.99 -3.51 3.15
N ASP A 137 2.97 -3.05 3.90
CA ASP A 137 1.74 -3.79 4.08
C ASP A 137 0.87 -3.92 2.83
N ASP A 138 1.23 -3.20 1.77
CA ASP A 138 0.55 -3.20 0.47
C ASP A 138 0.74 -4.53 -0.24
N THR A 139 1.99 -4.90 -0.50
CA THR A 139 2.35 -6.20 -1.08
C THR A 139 2.09 -7.35 -0.11
N ASP A 140 2.34 -7.18 1.19
CA ASP A 140 2.08 -8.20 2.18
C ASP A 140 0.59 -8.59 2.24
N GLN A 141 -0.32 -7.62 2.26
CA GLN A 141 -1.77 -7.89 2.26
C GLN A 141 -2.30 -8.28 0.88
N TRP A 142 -1.62 -7.92 -0.22
CA TRP A 142 -1.88 -8.47 -1.55
C TRP A 142 -1.60 -9.99 -1.60
N ILE A 143 -0.49 -10.44 -0.98
CA ILE A 143 -0.17 -11.86 -0.83
C ILE A 143 -1.19 -12.58 0.05
N LEU A 144 -1.66 -11.98 1.15
CA LEU A 144 -2.73 -12.57 1.99
C LEU A 144 -4.03 -12.78 1.19
N ILE A 145 -4.33 -11.93 0.20
CA ILE A 145 -5.47 -12.14 -0.70
C ILE A 145 -5.17 -13.30 -1.66
N LEU A 146 -4.01 -13.36 -2.30
CA LEU A 146 -3.63 -14.53 -3.13
C LEU A 146 -3.77 -15.84 -2.36
N GLU A 147 -3.23 -15.92 -1.14
CA GLU A 147 -3.36 -17.11 -0.28
C GLU A 147 -4.83 -17.41 0.06
N THR A 148 -5.64 -16.38 0.34
CA THR A 148 -7.08 -16.58 0.62
C THR A 148 -7.78 -17.22 -0.57
N LEU A 149 -7.52 -16.73 -1.79
CA LEU A 149 -8.19 -17.18 -3.02
C LEU A 149 -7.66 -18.52 -3.56
N THR A 150 -6.49 -18.96 -3.10
CA THR A 150 -5.84 -20.22 -3.53
C THR A 150 -5.98 -21.35 -2.51
N GLU A 151 -6.23 -21.04 -1.23
CA GLU A 151 -6.51 -22.03 -0.18
C GLU A 151 -8.00 -22.44 -0.13
N THR A 152 -8.93 -21.63 -0.64
CA THR A 152 -10.35 -21.98 -0.67
C THR A 152 -10.67 -22.91 -1.83
N HIS A 153 -10.85 -24.20 -1.53
CA HIS A 153 -11.38 -25.16 -2.51
C HIS A 153 -12.71 -24.64 -3.11
N ASN A 154 -12.79 -24.64 -4.45
CA ASN A 154 -13.85 -24.08 -5.31
C ASN A 154 -13.71 -22.59 -5.70
N ASP A 155 -12.54 -21.97 -5.54
CA ASP A 155 -12.26 -20.58 -5.96
C ASP A 155 -13.18 -19.53 -5.32
N GLU A 156 -13.93 -19.87 -4.26
CA GLU A 156 -14.85 -18.93 -3.60
C GLU A 156 -14.10 -18.00 -2.64
N PRO A 157 -14.23 -16.67 -2.78
CA PRO A 157 -13.60 -15.73 -1.86
C PRO A 157 -14.29 -15.83 -0.51
N ASN A 158 -13.51 -15.81 0.58
CA ASN A 158 -14.03 -15.94 1.93
C ASN A 158 -13.47 -14.85 2.84
N GLU A 159 -14.34 -13.89 3.19
CA GLU A 159 -14.04 -12.75 4.06
C GLU A 159 -13.54 -13.17 5.44
N VAL A 160 -14.03 -14.30 5.98
CA VAL A 160 -13.65 -14.79 7.30
C VAL A 160 -12.26 -15.44 7.28
N VAL A 161 -11.88 -16.12 6.20
CA VAL A 161 -10.51 -16.62 5.97
C VAL A 161 -9.55 -15.44 5.81
N PHE A 162 -9.89 -14.46 4.97
CA PHE A 162 -9.08 -13.25 4.81
C PHE A 162 -8.93 -12.48 6.13
N ALA A 163 -10.01 -12.28 6.88
CA ALA A 163 -10.00 -11.62 8.19
C ALA A 163 -9.11 -12.34 9.22
N LYS A 164 -9.10 -13.69 9.22
CA LYS A 164 -8.21 -14.49 10.07
C LYS A 164 -6.74 -14.34 9.65
N LYS A 165 -6.44 -14.44 8.35
CA LYS A 165 -5.10 -14.23 7.79
C LYS A 165 -4.56 -12.84 8.10
N LEU A 166 -5.37 -11.80 7.85
CA LEU A 166 -5.06 -10.41 8.14
C LEU A 166 -4.81 -10.16 9.63
N LYS A 167 -5.67 -10.69 10.52
CA LYS A 167 -5.46 -10.56 11.97
C LYS A 167 -4.24 -11.32 12.48
N ASN A 168 -3.88 -12.44 11.83
CA ASN A 168 -2.65 -13.16 12.12
C ASN A 168 -1.41 -12.37 11.68
N TRP A 169 -1.41 -11.82 10.45
CA TRP A 169 -0.33 -10.99 9.93
C TRP A 169 -0.15 -9.71 10.76
N ILE A 170 -1.24 -9.03 11.17
CA ILE A 170 -1.16 -7.86 12.08
C ILE A 170 -0.41 -8.20 13.38
N ARG A 171 -0.60 -9.41 13.91
CA ARG A 171 0.05 -9.86 15.14
C ARG A 171 1.49 -10.33 14.95
N ASN A 172 1.79 -10.98 13.83
CA ASN A 172 3.01 -11.79 13.67
C ASN A 172 3.91 -11.39 12.49
N GLY A 173 3.42 -10.56 11.56
CA GLY A 173 4.07 -10.29 10.26
C GLY A 173 4.21 -11.56 9.41
N TYR A 174 5.22 -11.57 8.54
CA TYR A 174 5.83 -12.80 8.01
C TYR A 174 7.20 -13.04 8.70
N PRO A 175 7.28 -13.84 9.78
CA PRO A 175 8.54 -14.09 10.50
C PRO A 175 9.68 -14.67 9.66
N MET A 176 9.36 -15.26 8.51
CA MET A 176 10.33 -15.80 7.55
C MET A 176 11.07 -14.70 6.77
N LEU A 177 10.51 -13.49 6.71
CA LEU A 177 11.11 -12.30 6.10
C LEU A 177 11.85 -11.45 7.15
N GLY A 178 11.55 -11.65 8.44
CA GLY A 178 12.09 -10.87 9.55
C GLY A 178 11.03 -10.03 10.27
N ASP A 179 9.81 -9.98 9.73
CA ASP A 179 8.71 -9.21 10.32
C ASP A 179 8.14 -9.90 11.56
N HIS A 180 7.84 -9.12 12.58
CA HIS A 180 7.31 -9.60 13.86
C HIS A 180 6.00 -8.89 14.26
N GLY A 181 5.27 -8.39 13.25
CA GLY A 181 3.98 -7.71 13.36
C GLY A 181 3.59 -7.13 12.00
N GLY A 182 2.35 -6.64 11.86
CA GLY A 182 1.89 -5.99 10.63
C GLY A 182 2.51 -4.60 10.47
N MET A 183 3.70 -4.55 9.88
CA MET A 183 4.45 -3.31 9.70
C MET A 183 3.86 -2.50 8.54
N GLY A 184 3.55 -1.21 8.77
CA GLY A 184 2.89 -0.33 7.80
C GLY A 184 1.42 -0.09 8.13
N LEU A 185 0.72 -1.13 8.61
CA LEU A 185 -0.71 -1.19 8.97
C LEU A 185 -1.43 0.16 9.12
N GLY A 186 -2.20 0.51 8.08
CA GLY A 186 -3.07 1.69 8.08
C GLY A 186 -4.11 1.72 9.20
N ALA A 187 -4.38 2.92 9.72
CA ALA A 187 -5.23 3.14 10.91
C ALA A 187 -6.66 2.59 10.78
N ASN A 188 -7.29 2.69 9.59
CA ASN A 188 -8.62 2.13 9.35
C ASN A 188 -8.64 0.60 9.45
N VAL A 189 -7.65 -0.08 8.85
CA VAL A 189 -7.52 -1.54 8.93
C VAL A 189 -7.32 -1.96 10.39
N SER A 190 -6.47 -1.25 11.14
CA SER A 190 -6.30 -1.49 12.57
C SER A 190 -7.61 -1.34 13.35
N GLN A 191 -8.38 -0.27 13.12
CA GLN A 191 -9.66 -0.02 13.80
C GLN A 191 -10.71 -1.10 13.50
N VAL A 192 -10.79 -1.57 12.25
CA VAL A 192 -11.74 -2.62 11.84
C VAL A 192 -11.34 -3.98 12.43
N VAL A 193 -10.09 -4.40 12.27
CA VAL A 193 -9.64 -5.75 12.69
C VAL A 193 -9.66 -5.95 14.22
N HIS A 194 -9.50 -4.87 14.98
CA HIS A 194 -9.60 -4.86 16.44
C HIS A 194 -11.03 -4.68 16.97
N SER A 195 -12.02 -4.41 16.11
CA SER A 195 -13.41 -4.27 16.54
C SER A 195 -14.03 -5.60 16.99
N GLU A 196 -15.02 -5.50 17.89
CA GLU A 196 -15.77 -6.65 18.39
C GLU A 196 -16.55 -7.34 17.25
N GLY A 197 -16.58 -8.67 17.24
CA GLY A 197 -17.26 -9.45 16.21
C GLY A 197 -16.53 -9.56 14.87
N TYR A 198 -15.37 -8.91 14.66
CA TYR A 198 -14.67 -8.89 13.37
C TYR A 198 -14.41 -10.27 12.74
N LEU A 199 -14.06 -11.30 13.54
CA LEU A 199 -13.84 -12.66 13.02
C LEU A 199 -15.12 -13.50 12.85
N LEU A 200 -16.28 -12.95 13.22
CA LEU A 200 -17.60 -13.57 13.03
C LEU A 200 -18.30 -12.99 11.80
N ASP A 201 -18.27 -11.67 11.66
CA ASP A 201 -18.81 -10.93 10.51
C ASP A 201 -17.88 -9.73 10.19
N PRO A 202 -16.88 -9.92 9.32
CA PRO A 202 -15.92 -8.88 8.96
C PRO A 202 -16.59 -7.70 8.22
N LEU A 203 -17.62 -7.99 7.44
CA LEU A 203 -18.38 -7.01 6.67
C LEU A 203 -19.16 -6.08 7.59
N ARG A 204 -19.93 -6.62 8.54
CA ARG A 204 -20.68 -5.81 9.50
C ARG A 204 -19.75 -5.03 10.44
N ALA A 205 -18.62 -5.62 10.83
CA ALA A 205 -17.61 -4.92 11.64
C ALA A 205 -17.00 -3.70 10.91
N SER A 206 -16.65 -3.88 9.64
CA SER A 206 -16.17 -2.83 8.73
C SER A 206 -17.22 -1.73 8.52
N GLU A 207 -18.46 -2.11 8.20
CA GLU A 207 -19.60 -1.20 8.07
C GLU A 207 -19.81 -0.39 9.35
N ALA A 208 -19.83 -1.03 10.52
CA ALA A 208 -20.04 -0.36 11.79
C ALA A 208 -18.92 0.63 12.16
N VAL A 209 -17.67 0.40 11.74
CA VAL A 209 -16.59 1.40 11.86
C VAL A 209 -16.87 2.60 10.96
N TRP A 210 -17.19 2.35 9.68
CA TRP A 210 -17.49 3.41 8.71
C TRP A 210 -18.72 4.26 9.10
N GLU A 211 -19.77 3.63 9.61
CA GLU A 211 -20.96 4.31 10.14
C GLU A 211 -20.64 5.18 11.37
N ARG A 212 -19.85 4.67 12.33
CA ARG A 212 -19.37 5.47 13.48
C ARG A 212 -18.48 6.64 13.06
N GLY A 213 -17.77 6.52 11.93
CA GLY A 213 -17.01 7.58 11.29
C GLY A 213 -17.86 8.58 10.49
N ASN A 214 -19.18 8.61 10.68
CA ASN A 214 -20.15 9.41 9.91
C ASN A 214 -20.02 9.23 8.38
N ARG A 215 -19.58 8.03 7.96
CA ARG A 215 -19.36 7.66 6.54
C ARG A 215 -18.36 8.57 5.81
N GLN A 216 -17.50 9.27 6.53
CA GLN A 216 -16.55 10.25 5.96
C GLN A 216 -15.25 9.62 5.47
N ALA A 217 -14.73 8.60 6.16
CA ALA A 217 -13.45 7.98 5.83
C ALA A 217 -13.53 7.15 4.53
N ALA A 218 -12.63 7.44 3.59
CA ALA A 218 -12.37 6.61 2.40
C ALA A 218 -10.85 6.45 2.16
N PRO A 219 -10.15 5.70 3.02
CA PRO A 219 -8.75 5.38 2.79
C PRO A 219 -8.57 4.41 1.61
N ASN A 220 -7.40 4.48 0.99
CA ASN A 220 -6.90 3.64 -0.09
C ASN A 220 -6.53 2.20 0.32
N GLY A 221 -6.58 1.85 1.61
CA GLY A 221 -6.02 0.60 2.14
C GLY A 221 -6.54 -0.71 1.50
N ALA A 222 -7.73 -0.72 0.91
CA ALA A 222 -8.20 -1.86 0.10
C ALA A 222 -7.72 -1.81 -1.36
N VAL A 223 -7.56 -0.61 -1.93
CA VAL A 223 -7.12 -0.39 -3.32
C VAL A 223 -5.71 -0.92 -3.52
N MET A 224 -4.82 -0.65 -2.57
CA MET A 224 -3.41 -1.06 -2.63
C MET A 224 -3.18 -2.56 -2.87
N ARG A 225 -4.15 -3.39 -2.49
CA ARG A 225 -4.08 -4.85 -2.54
C ARG A 225 -5.15 -5.49 -3.43
N CYS A 226 -6.04 -4.69 -4.04
CA CYS A 226 -7.23 -5.22 -4.72
C CYS A 226 -6.88 -6.06 -5.96
N SER A 227 -5.79 -5.73 -6.66
CA SER A 227 -5.39 -6.34 -7.93
C SER A 227 -5.15 -7.85 -7.86
N ALA A 228 -4.93 -8.42 -6.67
CA ALA A 228 -4.89 -9.86 -6.43
C ALA A 228 -6.20 -10.57 -6.85
N SER A 229 -7.35 -9.89 -6.69
CA SER A 229 -8.67 -10.38 -7.14
C SER A 229 -8.71 -10.56 -8.67
N ALA A 230 -8.19 -9.57 -9.39
CA ALA A 230 -8.06 -9.62 -10.85
C ALA A 230 -6.99 -10.63 -11.29
N PHE A 231 -5.86 -10.72 -10.58
CA PHE A 231 -4.79 -11.68 -10.87
C PHE A 231 -5.32 -13.12 -10.88
N VAL A 232 -6.03 -13.55 -9.83
CA VAL A 232 -6.54 -14.92 -9.71
C VAL A 232 -7.73 -15.17 -10.65
N HIS A 233 -8.72 -14.28 -10.64
CA HIS A 233 -10.01 -14.54 -11.32
C HIS A 233 -10.15 -13.92 -12.71
N TYR A 234 -9.07 -13.45 -13.37
CA TYR A 234 -9.11 -12.74 -14.66
C TYR A 234 -9.94 -13.38 -15.79
N LYS A 235 -10.21 -14.69 -15.74
CA LYS A 235 -11.04 -15.44 -16.70
C LYS A 235 -12.55 -15.18 -16.52
N ASP A 236 -12.98 -14.79 -15.32
CA ASP A 236 -14.39 -14.58 -14.95
C ASP A 236 -14.57 -13.19 -14.33
N ARG A 237 -15.19 -12.30 -15.11
CA ARG A 237 -15.38 -10.89 -14.72
C ARG A 237 -16.34 -10.72 -13.55
N GLU A 238 -17.40 -11.52 -13.48
CA GLU A 238 -18.36 -11.48 -12.37
C GLU A 238 -17.69 -11.95 -11.07
N LYS A 239 -16.80 -12.94 -11.18
CA LYS A 239 -15.97 -13.40 -10.07
C LYS A 239 -14.97 -12.33 -9.61
N VAL A 240 -14.34 -11.59 -10.53
CA VAL A 240 -13.50 -10.43 -10.18
C VAL A 240 -14.33 -9.37 -9.45
N ILE A 241 -15.51 -8.99 -9.95
CA ILE A 241 -16.38 -7.98 -9.33
C ILE A 241 -16.76 -8.39 -7.91
N SER A 242 -17.35 -9.58 -7.75
CA SER A 242 -17.83 -10.09 -6.46
C SER A 242 -16.69 -10.25 -5.44
N THR A 243 -15.55 -10.81 -5.85
CA THR A 243 -14.36 -10.96 -5.00
C THR A 243 -13.81 -9.60 -4.55
N THR A 244 -13.65 -8.67 -5.50
CA THR A 244 -13.12 -7.33 -5.23
C THR A 244 -14.00 -6.60 -4.22
N MET A 245 -15.33 -6.65 -4.40
CA MET A 245 -16.27 -6.02 -3.47
C MET A 245 -16.25 -6.68 -2.08
N LEU A 246 -16.17 -8.01 -1.99
CA LEU A 246 -16.16 -8.75 -0.72
C LEU A 246 -14.90 -8.46 0.09
N LEU A 247 -13.72 -8.57 -0.54
CA LEU A 247 -12.43 -8.36 0.12
C LEU A 247 -12.16 -6.89 0.44
N CYS A 248 -12.66 -5.95 -0.39
CA CYS A 248 -12.68 -4.53 -0.05
C CYS A 248 -13.54 -4.28 1.21
N LYS A 249 -14.80 -4.73 1.21
CA LYS A 249 -15.72 -4.54 2.35
C LYS A 249 -15.25 -5.20 3.65
N THR A 250 -14.38 -6.21 3.58
CA THR A 250 -13.74 -6.86 4.75
C THR A 250 -12.93 -5.87 5.60
N THR A 251 -12.53 -4.71 5.07
CA THR A 251 -11.85 -3.64 5.84
C THR A 251 -12.28 -2.20 5.48
N HIS A 252 -12.86 -1.98 4.31
CA HIS A 252 -13.26 -0.67 3.79
C HIS A 252 -14.66 -0.76 3.19
N PHE A 253 -15.70 -0.45 3.97
CA PHE A 253 -17.09 -0.53 3.51
C PHE A 253 -17.51 0.65 2.60
N ASP A 254 -16.66 1.69 2.47
CA ASP A 254 -16.98 2.93 1.77
C ASP A 254 -17.14 2.75 0.24
N PRO A 255 -18.23 3.24 -0.39
CA PRO A 255 -18.45 3.12 -1.83
C PRO A 255 -17.35 3.72 -2.73
N ARG A 256 -16.62 4.76 -2.29
CA ARG A 256 -15.51 5.37 -3.04
C ARG A 256 -14.30 4.44 -3.07
N CYS A 257 -14.05 3.74 -1.96
CA CYS A 257 -13.00 2.72 -1.87
C CYS A 257 -13.34 1.52 -2.76
N ILE A 258 -14.59 1.05 -2.72
CA ILE A 258 -15.07 -0.03 -3.58
C ILE A 258 -14.99 0.37 -5.07
N ALA A 259 -15.40 1.60 -5.44
CA ALA A 259 -15.26 2.12 -6.80
C ALA A 259 -13.81 2.10 -7.28
N SER A 260 -12.87 2.53 -6.42
CA SER A 260 -11.44 2.53 -6.73
C SER A 260 -10.92 1.11 -6.96
N CYS A 261 -11.28 0.16 -6.08
CA CYS A 261 -10.89 -1.24 -6.19
C CYS A 261 -11.43 -1.87 -7.48
N LEU A 262 -12.72 -1.66 -7.79
CA LEU A 262 -13.36 -2.16 -9.01
C LEU A 262 -12.71 -1.60 -10.26
N ALA A 263 -12.47 -0.29 -10.34
CA ALA A 263 -11.86 0.33 -11.51
C ALA A 263 -10.46 -0.23 -11.81
N VAL A 264 -9.62 -0.41 -10.78
CA VAL A 264 -8.29 -1.04 -10.90
C VAL A 264 -8.42 -2.50 -11.34
N CYS A 265 -9.29 -3.29 -10.70
CA CYS A 265 -9.42 -4.72 -11.00
C CYS A 265 -10.03 -5.01 -12.38
N LEU A 266 -11.03 -4.23 -12.79
CA LEU A 266 -11.65 -4.35 -14.12
C LEU A 266 -10.68 -3.92 -15.23
N ALA A 267 -9.89 -2.86 -15.01
CA ALA A 267 -8.83 -2.48 -15.93
C ALA A 267 -7.80 -3.60 -16.08
N ILE A 268 -7.29 -4.16 -14.96
CA ILE A 268 -6.34 -5.28 -14.99
C ILE A 268 -6.95 -6.52 -15.66
N THR A 269 -8.24 -6.79 -15.45
CA THR A 269 -8.95 -7.90 -16.11
C THR A 269 -9.00 -7.72 -17.64
N ASP A 270 -9.32 -6.52 -18.12
CA ASP A 270 -9.26 -6.20 -19.55
C ASP A 270 -7.83 -6.32 -20.10
N LEU A 271 -6.80 -5.88 -19.34
CA LEU A 271 -5.40 -6.01 -19.73
C LEU A 271 -4.93 -7.48 -19.77
N LEU A 272 -5.37 -8.33 -18.85
CA LEU A 272 -5.03 -9.76 -18.82
C LEU A 272 -5.70 -10.55 -19.95
N ASN A 273 -6.75 -10.02 -20.58
CA ASN A 273 -7.33 -10.59 -21.78
C ASN A 273 -6.34 -10.51 -22.97
N GLU A 274 -6.03 -11.65 -23.58
CA GLU A 274 -5.04 -11.73 -24.66
C GLU A 274 -5.45 -10.93 -25.91
N ASN A 275 -6.76 -10.69 -26.11
CA ASN A 275 -7.31 -9.93 -27.23
C ASN A 275 -7.27 -8.40 -27.02
N PHE A 276 -6.73 -7.90 -25.91
CA PHE A 276 -6.60 -6.46 -25.65
C PHE A 276 -5.64 -5.77 -26.64
N ASP A 277 -6.14 -4.75 -27.34
CA ASP A 277 -5.36 -3.80 -28.14
C ASP A 277 -4.72 -2.73 -27.24
N GLN A 278 -3.39 -2.77 -27.15
CA GLN A 278 -2.60 -1.87 -26.30
C GLN A 278 -2.63 -0.39 -26.73
N ASN A 279 -3.13 -0.10 -27.93
CA ASN A 279 -3.17 1.24 -28.50
C ASN A 279 -4.41 2.05 -28.09
N ASP A 280 -5.50 1.39 -27.68
CA ASP A 280 -6.78 2.04 -27.33
C ASP A 280 -7.05 2.03 -25.81
N ILE A 281 -6.07 2.58 -25.06
CA ILE A 281 -6.11 2.58 -23.60
C ILE A 281 -7.25 3.44 -23.03
N GLU A 282 -7.58 4.57 -23.69
CA GLU A 282 -8.65 5.45 -23.23
C GLU A 282 -10.03 4.82 -23.40
N SER A 283 -10.29 4.04 -24.45
CA SER A 283 -11.58 3.35 -24.57
C SER A 283 -11.73 2.24 -23.54
N LEU A 284 -10.65 1.51 -23.19
CA LEU A 284 -10.64 0.59 -22.05
C LEU A 284 -10.98 1.34 -20.75
N ILE A 285 -10.27 2.44 -20.46
CA ILE A 285 -10.50 3.26 -19.27
C ILE A 285 -11.95 3.74 -19.20
N ASN A 286 -12.48 4.31 -20.28
CA ASN A 286 -13.86 4.79 -20.32
C ASN A 286 -14.87 3.65 -20.08
N ARG A 287 -14.67 2.44 -20.64
CA ARG A 287 -15.54 1.30 -20.36
C ARG A 287 -15.53 0.93 -18.88
N VAL A 288 -14.36 0.72 -18.27
CA VAL A 288 -14.28 0.23 -16.88
C VAL A 288 -14.77 1.27 -15.87
N LEU A 289 -14.61 2.56 -16.14
CA LEU A 289 -15.17 3.63 -15.31
C LEU A 289 -16.71 3.66 -15.37
N GLN A 290 -17.29 3.57 -16.58
CA GLN A 290 -18.76 3.52 -16.73
C GLN A 290 -19.36 2.23 -16.16
N GLU A 291 -18.69 1.10 -16.33
CA GLU A 291 -19.08 -0.18 -15.73
C GLU A 291 -19.05 -0.13 -14.20
N THR A 292 -17.99 0.43 -13.61
CA THR A 292 -17.89 0.65 -12.15
C THR A 292 -19.03 1.50 -11.62
N ILE A 293 -19.40 2.58 -12.32
CA ILE A 293 -20.55 3.42 -11.97
C ILE A 293 -21.87 2.63 -12.08
N GLY A 294 -22.01 1.79 -13.11
CA GLY A 294 -23.17 0.92 -13.31
C GLY A 294 -23.34 -0.14 -12.22
N ILE A 295 -22.26 -0.81 -11.81
CA ILE A 295 -22.24 -1.84 -10.76
C ILE A 295 -22.68 -1.24 -9.41
N LEU A 296 -22.18 -0.05 -9.07
CA LEU A 296 -22.49 0.57 -7.77
C LEU A 296 -23.87 1.22 -7.74
N GLY A 297 -24.39 1.68 -8.90
CA GLY A 297 -25.73 2.24 -9.02
C GLY A 297 -26.02 3.33 -7.98
N ASP A 298 -27.16 3.22 -7.30
CA ASP A 298 -27.63 4.21 -6.31
C ASP A 298 -26.76 4.29 -5.05
N SER A 299 -25.90 3.30 -4.77
CA SER A 299 -24.93 3.39 -3.67
C SER A 299 -23.80 4.40 -3.94
N PHE A 300 -23.67 4.84 -5.20
CA PHE A 300 -22.66 5.80 -5.64
C PHE A 300 -23.33 7.15 -5.92
N SER A 301 -23.22 8.09 -4.96
CA SER A 301 -23.79 9.43 -5.07
C SER A 301 -23.21 10.20 -6.26
N GLN A 302 -23.97 11.19 -6.76
CA GLN A 302 -23.53 12.04 -7.88
C GLN A 302 -22.18 12.70 -7.60
N GLU A 303 -21.98 13.25 -6.39
CA GLU A 303 -20.71 13.83 -5.94
C GLU A 303 -19.57 12.81 -5.97
N HIS A 304 -19.79 11.58 -5.51
CA HIS A 304 -18.76 10.54 -5.54
C HIS A 304 -18.42 10.08 -6.96
N ARG A 305 -19.39 10.07 -7.88
CA ARG A 305 -19.18 9.81 -9.33
C ARG A 305 -18.36 10.91 -9.98
N GLU A 306 -18.69 12.17 -9.71
CA GLU A 306 -17.97 13.34 -10.24
C GLU A 306 -16.52 13.35 -9.77
N LEU A 307 -16.27 13.12 -8.48
CA LEU A 307 -14.91 13.03 -7.93
C LEU A 307 -14.14 11.82 -8.50
N PHE A 308 -14.77 10.67 -8.69
CA PHE A 308 -14.17 9.46 -9.27
C PHE A 308 -13.72 9.68 -10.72
N LEU A 309 -14.60 10.24 -11.54
CA LEU A 309 -14.28 10.61 -12.93
C LEU A 309 -13.23 11.71 -12.97
N TRP A 310 -13.30 12.71 -12.10
CA TRP A 310 -12.29 13.78 -12.03
C TRP A 310 -10.89 13.23 -11.76
N HIS A 311 -10.70 12.32 -10.79
CA HIS A 311 -9.38 11.74 -10.48
C HIS A 311 -8.86 10.76 -11.54
N THR A 312 -9.71 10.35 -12.49
CA THR A 312 -9.36 9.41 -13.58
C THR A 312 -9.42 10.04 -14.97
N ASP A 313 -9.69 11.35 -15.07
CA ASP A 313 -9.64 12.13 -16.30
C ASP A 313 -8.20 12.25 -16.82
N LYS A 314 -8.00 11.99 -18.12
CA LYS A 314 -6.71 12.06 -18.80
C LYS A 314 -6.10 13.46 -18.84
N GLU A 315 -6.91 14.51 -18.65
CA GLU A 315 -6.45 15.90 -18.61
C GLU A 315 -5.94 16.31 -17.21
N ARG A 316 -5.99 15.42 -16.21
CA ARG A 316 -5.34 15.63 -14.90
C ARG A 316 -3.87 15.26 -14.94
N THR A 317 -3.08 16.07 -14.25
CA THR A 317 -1.67 15.83 -13.98
C THR A 317 -1.46 15.29 -12.57
N LEU A 318 -0.26 14.80 -12.26
CA LEU A 318 0.13 14.45 -10.89
C LEU A 318 0.04 15.65 -9.92
N GLU A 319 0.16 16.88 -10.43
CA GLU A 319 -0.03 18.10 -9.65
C GLU A 319 -1.49 18.25 -9.18
N ASP A 320 -2.46 17.98 -10.06
CA ASP A 320 -3.89 18.05 -9.72
C ASP A 320 -4.25 17.06 -8.59
N LEU A 321 -3.63 15.87 -8.56
CA LEU A 321 -3.91 14.85 -7.55
C LEU A 321 -3.49 15.27 -6.12
N ASN A 322 -2.61 16.27 -5.99
CA ASN A 322 -2.19 16.87 -4.71
C ASN A 322 -1.79 15.83 -3.65
N LEU A 323 -0.86 14.94 -4.02
CA LEU A 323 -0.61 13.67 -3.32
C LEU A 323 -0.14 13.83 -1.87
N ASP A 324 0.63 14.88 -1.55
CA ASP A 324 1.14 15.15 -0.21
C ASP A 324 0.26 16.06 0.67
N GLU A 325 -0.95 16.43 0.22
CA GLU A 325 -1.90 17.22 1.04
C GLU A 325 -2.18 16.53 2.40
N PRO A 326 -1.70 17.08 3.54
CA PRO A 326 -1.54 16.34 4.79
C PRO A 326 -2.82 15.73 5.37
N ARG A 327 -4.00 16.28 5.03
CA ARG A 327 -5.30 15.78 5.52
C ARG A 327 -5.88 14.62 4.70
N SER A 328 -5.24 14.26 3.59
CA SER A 328 -5.84 13.38 2.58
C SER A 328 -4.83 12.56 1.78
N ILE A 329 -3.61 12.33 2.30
CA ILE A 329 -2.57 11.56 1.60
C ILE A 329 -3.08 10.18 1.14
N GLY A 330 -3.62 9.38 2.07
CA GLY A 330 -4.21 8.07 1.76
C GLY A 330 -5.65 8.11 1.23
N TYR A 331 -6.10 9.19 0.58
CA TYR A 331 -7.44 9.23 0.00
C TYR A 331 -7.55 8.29 -1.21
N THR A 332 -8.57 7.43 -1.21
CA THR A 332 -8.75 6.36 -2.21
C THR A 332 -8.67 6.83 -3.67
N TYR A 333 -9.16 8.02 -4.01
CA TYR A 333 -9.10 8.49 -5.40
C TYR A 333 -7.74 9.06 -5.83
N LYS A 334 -6.86 9.42 -4.89
CA LYS A 334 -5.46 9.79 -5.23
C LYS A 334 -4.65 8.57 -5.63
N CYS A 335 -4.82 7.49 -4.88
CA CYS A 335 -4.29 6.17 -5.20
C CYS A 335 -4.84 5.66 -6.55
N LEU A 336 -6.16 5.78 -6.77
CA LEU A 336 -6.78 5.48 -8.06
C LEU A 336 -6.18 6.30 -9.21
N GLY A 337 -6.07 7.62 -9.05
CA GLY A 337 -5.48 8.51 -10.06
C GLY A 337 -4.02 8.17 -10.36
N SER A 338 -3.25 7.78 -9.34
CA SER A 338 -1.87 7.29 -9.48
C SER A 338 -1.80 5.98 -10.29
N GLY A 339 -2.73 5.06 -10.04
CA GLY A 339 -2.95 3.86 -10.85
C GLY A 339 -3.21 4.16 -12.32
N PHE A 340 -4.16 5.06 -12.58
CA PHE A 340 -4.55 5.42 -13.95
C PHE A 340 -3.50 6.29 -14.67
N TYR A 341 -2.66 7.04 -13.94
CA TYR A 341 -1.45 7.66 -14.47
C TYR A 341 -0.44 6.59 -14.95
N GLY A 342 -0.16 5.58 -14.12
CA GLY A 342 0.68 4.43 -14.49
C GLY A 342 0.15 3.68 -15.70
N LEU A 343 -1.17 3.44 -15.73
CA LEU A 343 -1.86 2.79 -16.85
C LEU A 343 -1.69 3.55 -18.17
N ARG A 344 -1.78 4.88 -18.15
CA ARG A 344 -1.65 5.74 -19.33
C ARG A 344 -0.22 5.95 -19.79
N SER A 345 0.74 5.91 -18.86
CA SER A 345 2.14 6.23 -19.11
C SER A 345 2.72 5.47 -20.30
N THR A 346 3.58 6.15 -21.07
CA THR A 346 4.35 5.60 -22.19
C THR A 346 5.87 5.68 -21.95
N ARG A 347 6.26 6.02 -20.72
CA ARG A 347 7.66 6.11 -20.24
C ARG A 347 8.13 4.75 -19.73
N SER A 348 9.40 4.64 -19.32
CA SER A 348 9.91 3.44 -18.63
C SER A 348 9.22 3.27 -17.27
N PHE A 349 9.22 2.07 -16.70
CA PHE A 349 8.66 1.82 -15.37
C PHE A 349 9.33 2.71 -14.31
N GLU A 350 10.66 2.82 -14.40
CA GLU A 350 11.48 3.65 -13.52
C GLU A 350 11.11 5.13 -13.61
N ASP A 351 11.00 5.68 -14.82
CA ASP A 351 10.58 7.07 -15.05
C ASP A 351 9.15 7.33 -14.55
N THR A 352 8.21 6.42 -14.87
CA THR A 352 6.80 6.55 -14.49
C THR A 352 6.63 6.58 -12.99
N LEU A 353 7.27 5.66 -12.26
CA LEU A 353 7.22 5.68 -10.81
C LEU A 353 7.99 6.87 -10.24
N HIS A 354 9.14 7.22 -10.81
CA HIS A 354 9.93 8.36 -10.32
C HIS A 354 9.15 9.67 -10.39
N ASP A 355 8.49 9.96 -11.51
CA ASP A 355 7.65 11.14 -11.68
C ASP A 355 6.52 11.18 -10.62
N LEU A 356 5.94 10.01 -10.29
CA LEU A 356 4.89 9.84 -9.29
C LEU A 356 5.39 10.01 -7.85
N ILE A 357 6.32 9.16 -7.40
CA ILE A 357 6.77 9.11 -6.00
C ILE A 357 7.47 10.41 -5.57
N ARG A 358 7.96 11.20 -6.53
CA ARG A 358 8.52 12.54 -6.28
C ARG A 358 7.54 13.56 -5.72
N TYR A 359 6.24 13.26 -5.69
CA TYR A 359 5.24 14.07 -5.01
C TYR A 359 5.13 13.76 -3.51
N GLY A 360 5.67 12.64 -3.02
CA GLY A 360 5.55 12.24 -1.61
C GLY A 360 4.13 11.82 -1.23
N GLY A 361 3.74 12.07 0.03
CA GLY A 361 2.46 11.62 0.57
C GLY A 361 2.42 10.10 0.78
N ASP A 362 1.34 9.43 0.36
CA ASP A 362 1.16 7.97 0.43
C ASP A 362 1.91 7.28 -0.73
N ALA A 363 3.23 7.46 -0.77
CA ALA A 363 4.02 7.21 -1.97
C ALA A 363 4.20 5.71 -2.28
N ASP A 364 4.27 4.83 -1.28
CA ASP A 364 4.28 3.37 -1.41
C ASP A 364 2.95 2.88 -2.01
N THR A 365 1.80 3.26 -1.46
CA THR A 365 0.49 2.87 -2.01
C THR A 365 0.18 3.47 -3.38
N ASN A 366 0.55 4.74 -3.61
CA ASN A 366 0.45 5.32 -4.94
C ASN A 366 1.36 4.57 -5.93
N GLY A 367 2.58 4.22 -5.51
CA GLY A 367 3.55 3.45 -6.27
C GLY A 367 3.07 2.03 -6.59
N ALA A 368 2.56 1.29 -5.62
CA ALA A 368 2.05 -0.08 -5.75
C ALA A 368 0.94 -0.17 -6.81
N VAL A 369 -0.05 0.72 -6.74
CA VAL A 369 -1.19 0.72 -7.66
C VAL A 369 -0.81 1.25 -9.05
N CYS A 370 0.10 2.23 -9.13
CA CYS A 370 0.70 2.65 -10.40
C CYS A 370 1.48 1.50 -11.07
N GLY A 371 2.34 0.84 -10.30
CA GLY A 371 3.22 -0.22 -10.76
C GLY A 371 2.47 -1.47 -11.18
N THR A 372 1.47 -1.92 -10.40
CA THR A 372 0.64 -3.10 -10.75
C THR A 372 -0.15 -2.87 -12.04
N MET A 373 -0.68 -1.66 -12.28
CA MET A 373 -1.41 -1.33 -13.52
C MET A 373 -0.48 -1.16 -14.72
N TYR A 374 0.68 -0.51 -14.56
CA TYR A 374 1.71 -0.44 -15.60
C TYR A 374 2.20 -1.85 -15.98
N GLY A 375 2.50 -2.66 -14.97
CA GLY A 375 2.97 -4.04 -15.11
C GLY A 375 1.92 -4.96 -15.75
N ALA A 376 0.63 -4.79 -15.47
CA ALA A 376 -0.43 -5.49 -16.18
C ALA A 376 -0.52 -5.10 -17.68
N ARG A 377 -0.16 -3.85 -18.04
CA ARG A 377 -0.17 -3.37 -19.44
C ARG A 377 1.04 -3.89 -20.22
N TYR A 378 2.24 -3.59 -19.73
CA TYR A 378 3.51 -3.82 -20.43
C TYR A 378 4.17 -5.16 -20.10
N GLY A 379 3.86 -5.72 -18.93
CA GLY A 379 4.33 -7.00 -18.45
C GLY A 379 5.72 -6.99 -17.81
N TYR A 380 6.08 -8.12 -17.19
CA TYR A 380 7.31 -8.36 -16.44
C TYR A 380 8.59 -7.97 -17.20
N LYS A 381 8.64 -8.21 -18.51
CA LYS A 381 9.78 -7.84 -19.38
C LYS A 381 10.05 -6.33 -19.47
N ALA A 382 9.10 -5.47 -19.08
CA ALA A 382 9.26 -4.03 -19.03
C ALA A 382 9.72 -3.50 -17.66
N LEU A 383 9.92 -4.38 -16.67
CA LEU A 383 10.35 -4.01 -15.34
C LEU A 383 11.90 -3.98 -15.22
N PRO A 384 12.46 -3.06 -14.42
CA PRO A 384 13.91 -2.95 -14.21
C PRO A 384 14.52 -4.21 -13.60
N TYR A 385 15.29 -4.97 -14.39
CA TYR A 385 16.06 -6.11 -13.90
C TYR A 385 16.97 -5.79 -12.69
N PRO A 386 17.65 -4.62 -12.60
CA PRO A 386 18.42 -4.27 -11.41
C PRO A 386 17.58 -4.17 -10.14
N TRP A 387 16.33 -3.70 -10.24
CA TRP A 387 15.43 -3.58 -9.09
C TRP A 387 14.87 -4.96 -8.71
N LEU A 388 14.46 -5.77 -9.70
CA LEU A 388 14.05 -7.17 -9.49
C LEU A 388 15.11 -7.99 -8.76
N ARG A 389 16.40 -7.75 -9.05
CA ARG A 389 17.53 -8.40 -8.36
C ARG A 389 17.83 -7.80 -6.97
N ALA A 390 17.39 -6.59 -6.69
CA ALA A 390 17.58 -5.91 -5.41
C ALA A 390 16.51 -6.25 -4.36
N THR A 391 15.35 -6.77 -4.79
CA THR A 391 14.25 -7.19 -3.90
C THR A 391 14.71 -8.31 -2.93
N PRO A 392 14.72 -8.09 -1.60
CA PRO A 392 15.40 -8.95 -0.63
C PRO A 392 14.76 -10.32 -0.41
N PHE A 393 13.50 -10.49 -0.79
CA PHE A 393 12.74 -11.73 -0.57
C PHE A 393 12.20 -12.35 -1.86
N LYS A 394 12.82 -12.02 -3.01
CA LYS A 394 12.37 -12.45 -4.35
C LYS A 394 12.05 -13.94 -4.43
N LYS A 395 12.90 -14.82 -3.89
CA LYS A 395 12.72 -16.27 -3.99
C LYS A 395 11.57 -16.78 -3.11
N TRP A 396 11.24 -16.10 -2.02
CA TRP A 396 10.04 -16.39 -1.25
C TRP A 396 8.77 -15.95 -2.00
N PHE A 397 8.80 -14.76 -2.60
CA PHE A 397 7.69 -14.25 -3.41
C PHE A 397 7.43 -15.10 -4.66
N ASP A 398 8.48 -15.53 -5.36
CA ASP A 398 8.38 -16.47 -6.49
C ASP A 398 7.67 -17.76 -6.09
N ASN A 399 7.98 -18.33 -4.92
CA ASN A 399 7.29 -19.54 -4.44
C ASN A 399 5.79 -19.28 -4.19
N LYS A 400 5.41 -18.09 -3.72
CA LYS A 400 3.99 -17.69 -3.56
C LYS A 400 3.29 -17.55 -4.91
N LEU A 401 3.95 -16.92 -5.88
CA LEU A 401 3.42 -16.80 -7.23
C LEU A 401 3.30 -18.17 -7.93
N ILE A 402 4.31 -19.05 -7.81
CA ILE A 402 4.27 -20.41 -8.37
C ILE A 402 3.10 -21.20 -7.79
N GLN A 403 2.95 -21.22 -6.45
CA GLN A 403 1.81 -21.89 -5.80
C GLN A 403 0.47 -21.36 -6.32
N CYS A 404 0.33 -20.05 -6.52
CA CYS A 404 -0.87 -19.46 -7.09
C CYS A 404 -1.10 -19.87 -8.55
N LEU A 405 -0.05 -19.86 -9.38
CA LEU A 405 -0.11 -20.19 -10.81
C LEU A 405 -0.41 -21.68 -11.07
N GLU A 406 0.07 -22.58 -10.19
CA GLU A 406 -0.30 -23.99 -10.16
C GLU A 406 -1.80 -24.17 -9.90
N GLN A 407 -2.36 -23.52 -8.86
CA GLN A 407 -3.82 -23.57 -8.59
C GLN A 407 -4.65 -22.99 -9.75
N MET A 408 -4.16 -21.92 -10.40
CA MET A 408 -4.79 -21.31 -11.59
C MET A 408 -4.69 -22.16 -12.87
N GLN A 409 -3.97 -23.29 -12.82
CA GLN A 409 -3.70 -24.21 -13.94
C GLN A 409 -3.02 -23.50 -15.12
N LEU A 410 -1.96 -22.74 -14.82
CA LEU A 410 -1.16 -21.99 -15.80
C LEU A 410 0.26 -22.54 -16.03
N ILE A 411 0.76 -23.37 -15.11
CA ILE A 411 2.03 -24.09 -15.16
C ILE A 411 1.83 -25.54 -14.69
#